data_AF-A0A062Y041-F1
#
_entry.id   AF-A0A062Y041-F1
#
_cell.length_a   1.000
_cell.length_b   1.000
_cell.length_c   1.000
_cell.angle_alpha   90.00
_cell.angle_beta   90.00
_cell.angle_gamma   90.00
#
_symmetry.space_group_name_H-M   'P 1'
#
loop_
_entity.id
_entity.type
_entity.pdbx_description
1 polymer ?
#
loop_
_entity_poly.entity_id
_entity_poly.type
_entity_poly.pdbx_seq_one_letter_code
_entity_poly.pdbx_strand_id
1 'polypeptide(L)'
;MPAPALPEPSVRQLAQLVEQVSGNVVPESFFPFLAEVAQERRVARGFANLSDYVKALASGRLSEEWRQLLAAITIKESSFFRTPQHFEALKDQIIPLLVKTRHASRTLRLWSAGCARGEEPATLAMVLAEHPLLSGWSWSILATDVDEEALEAARRGFYSERAVAAVPAELKERYFTPQAGGWLLSPRLLQRITYRYLNLIAEPFPSFPQPFDIIMLRNVLIYFRLASQKRVLANIATALAPDGFLFLGPAETVWQVSDRFEPVDLGTCFVYRPQVAGRSTPTRPRPTPPRKPQKPAVPERKTPPPQPKQEAPPAAPKPETEPLAEAVAFLTQGRLGEAQEALRQLLAANPADAQAHALEGYIHEVAGRPAEAIAAFRACLYLEPDLFQARLLLAHALRRAGETTRAQAEYRHLLSTLAGGGGRELDRLAALPLPTREQAARQAQAALEGLQSP
;
A
#
# COMPACT_ATOMS: atom_id res chain seq x y z
N MET A 1 17.22 -4.41 28.62
CA MET A 1 17.57 -3.65 27.40
C MET A 1 17.23 -2.19 27.69
N PRO A 2 18.20 -1.25 27.64
CA PRO A 2 17.85 0.16 27.73
C PRO A 2 16.92 0.51 26.55
N ALA A 3 15.91 1.35 26.80
CA ALA A 3 15.05 1.87 25.74
C ALA A 3 15.92 2.48 24.63
N PRO A 4 15.57 2.30 23.34
CA PRO A 4 16.32 2.94 22.26
C PRO A 4 16.34 4.44 22.53
N ALA A 5 17.53 5.04 22.55
CA ALA A 5 17.69 6.46 22.79
C ALA A 5 16.79 7.22 21.80
N LEU A 6 15.98 8.15 22.31
CA LEU A 6 15.08 8.94 21.47
C LEU A 6 15.92 9.62 20.36
N PRO A 7 15.48 9.56 19.09
CA PRO A 7 16.20 10.18 17.99
C PRO A 7 16.39 11.69 18.19
N GLU A 8 17.50 12.25 17.68
CA GLU A 8 17.82 13.68 17.77
C GLU A 8 16.61 14.54 17.35
N PRO A 9 16.25 15.63 18.07
CA PRO A 9 15.07 16.45 17.77
C PRO A 9 14.98 16.91 16.32
N SER A 10 16.12 17.17 15.67
CA SER A 10 16.19 17.55 14.26
C SER A 10 15.79 16.44 13.31
N VAL A 11 16.04 15.16 13.62
CA VAL A 11 15.61 14.02 12.78
C VAL A 11 14.09 13.86 12.85
N ARG A 12 13.51 14.01 14.03
CA ARG A 12 12.04 13.97 14.20
C ARG A 12 11.36 15.13 13.46
N GLN A 13 11.92 16.34 13.57
CA GLN A 13 11.43 17.49 12.80
C GLN A 13 11.57 17.24 11.29
N LEU A 14 12.68 16.66 10.85
CA LEU A 14 12.86 16.35 9.44
C LEU A 14 11.84 15.33 8.92
N ALA A 15 11.56 14.27 9.68
CA ALA A 15 10.52 13.30 9.34
C ALA A 15 9.15 13.97 9.16
N GLN A 16 8.80 14.93 10.02
CA GLN A 16 7.56 15.71 9.89
C GLN A 16 7.55 16.56 8.62
N LEU A 17 8.67 17.20 8.28
CA LEU A 17 8.78 17.98 7.05
C LEU A 17 8.71 17.10 5.79
N VAL A 18 9.35 15.92 5.80
CA VAL A 18 9.24 14.93 4.72
C VAL A 18 7.78 14.54 4.49
N GLU A 19 7.04 14.28 5.58
CA GLU A 19 5.63 13.95 5.49
C GLU A 19 4.81 15.12 4.93
N GLN A 20 5.04 16.35 5.40
CA GLN A 20 4.35 17.54 4.91
C GLN A 20 4.59 17.78 3.41
N VAL A 21 5.82 17.56 2.95
CA VAL A 21 6.21 17.86 1.57
C VAL A 21 5.84 16.71 0.62
N SER A 22 6.01 15.45 1.01
CA SER A 22 5.85 14.29 0.11
C SER A 22 4.63 13.42 0.41
N GLY A 23 4.02 13.57 1.59
CA GLY A 23 2.95 12.72 2.08
C GLY A 23 3.44 11.41 2.71
N ASN A 24 4.69 11.03 2.47
CA ASN A 24 5.27 9.79 2.99
C ASN A 24 5.52 9.91 4.48
N VAL A 25 4.94 9.00 5.25
CA VAL A 25 5.26 8.86 6.67
C VAL A 25 6.57 8.09 6.80
N VAL A 26 7.50 8.68 7.55
CA VAL A 26 8.76 8.03 7.92
C VAL A 26 8.55 7.36 9.28
N PRO A 27 8.55 6.02 9.37
CA PRO A 27 8.42 5.34 10.66
C PRO A 27 9.66 5.56 11.52
N GLU A 28 9.53 5.52 12.86
CA GLU A 28 10.66 5.75 13.77
C GLU A 28 11.80 4.76 13.57
N SER A 29 11.49 3.52 13.16
CA SER A 29 12.49 2.51 12.79
C SER A 29 13.40 2.94 11.64
N PHE A 30 12.96 3.89 10.80
CA PHE A 30 13.70 4.43 9.67
C PHE A 30 14.49 5.70 10.02
N PHE A 31 14.35 6.22 11.24
CA PHE A 31 15.03 7.45 11.66
C PHE A 31 16.56 7.35 11.62
N PRO A 32 17.21 6.23 11.97
CA PRO A 32 18.66 6.10 11.82
C PRO A 32 19.12 6.30 10.37
N PHE A 33 18.42 5.71 9.41
CA PHE A 33 18.71 5.88 7.98
C PHE A 33 18.40 7.30 7.50
N LEU A 34 17.26 7.88 7.92
CA LEU A 34 16.95 9.29 7.63
C LEU A 34 18.04 10.23 8.17
N ALA A 35 18.57 9.95 9.37
CA ALA A 35 19.63 10.75 9.98
C ALA A 35 20.93 10.65 9.16
N GLU A 36 21.33 9.44 8.74
CA GLU A 36 22.50 9.22 7.89
C GLU A 36 22.40 10.02 6.59
N VAL A 37 21.30 9.85 5.85
CA VAL A 37 21.05 10.61 4.61
C VAL A 37 21.06 12.11 4.88
N ALA A 38 20.38 12.58 5.93
CA ALA A 38 20.33 14.01 6.25
C ALA A 38 21.70 14.59 6.60
N GLN A 39 22.60 13.81 7.22
CA GLN A 39 23.98 14.23 7.49
C GLN A 39 24.78 14.39 6.19
N GLU A 40 24.66 13.46 5.25
CA GLU A 40 25.31 13.58 3.94
C GLU A 40 24.82 14.81 3.17
N ARG A 41 23.50 15.00 3.11
CA ARG A 41 22.87 16.14 2.44
C ARG A 41 23.26 17.46 3.10
N ARG A 42 23.30 17.52 4.43
CA ARG A 42 23.80 18.68 5.20
C ARG A 42 25.21 19.08 4.78
N VAL A 43 26.13 18.11 4.71
CA VAL A 43 27.53 18.35 4.31
C VAL A 43 27.59 18.87 2.87
N ALA A 44 26.85 18.24 1.96
CA ALA A 44 26.79 18.66 0.55
C ALA A 44 26.26 20.09 0.37
N ARG A 45 25.42 20.57 1.30
CA ARG A 45 24.88 21.94 1.30
C ARG A 45 25.67 22.92 2.17
N GLY A 46 26.77 22.48 2.79
CA GLY A 46 27.69 23.34 3.54
C GLY A 46 27.19 23.78 4.92
N PHE A 47 26.23 23.08 5.52
CA PHE A 47 25.72 23.41 6.86
C PHE A 47 26.61 22.79 7.94
N ALA A 48 26.89 23.52 9.02
CA ALA A 48 27.77 23.05 10.09
C ALA A 48 27.14 21.94 10.95
N ASN A 49 25.83 21.99 11.18
CA ASN A 49 25.08 21.02 11.99
C ASN A 49 23.69 20.72 11.38
N LEU A 50 23.11 19.60 11.81
CA LEU A 50 21.84 19.10 11.26
C LEU A 50 20.66 20.03 11.59
N SER A 51 20.67 20.65 12.78
CA SER A 51 19.63 21.58 13.20
C SER A 51 19.48 22.76 12.25
N ASP A 52 20.59 23.39 11.84
CA ASP A 52 20.57 24.54 10.93
C ASP A 52 20.10 24.16 9.52
N TYR A 53 20.48 22.97 9.05
CA TYR A 53 20.01 22.41 7.79
C TYR A 53 18.49 22.19 7.81
N VAL A 54 17.96 21.55 8.86
CA VAL A 54 16.53 21.29 9.02
C VAL A 54 15.74 22.58 9.16
N LYS A 55 16.26 23.59 9.88
CA LYS A 55 15.64 24.93 9.95
C LYS A 55 15.58 25.61 8.58
N ALA A 56 16.63 25.49 7.77
CA ALA A 56 16.66 26.06 6.42
C ALA A 56 15.68 25.36 5.46
N LEU A 57 15.48 24.04 5.61
CA LEU A 57 14.41 23.30 4.93
C LEU A 57 13.03 23.79 5.36
N ALA A 58 12.80 23.89 6.68
CA ALA A 58 11.52 24.33 7.26
C ALA A 58 11.14 25.76 6.85
N SER A 59 12.12 26.65 6.69
CA SER A 59 11.90 28.04 6.27
C SER A 59 11.71 28.20 4.76
N GLY A 60 11.77 27.11 3.98
CA GLY A 60 11.67 27.14 2.52
C GLY A 60 12.92 27.69 1.80
N ARG A 61 14.00 28.01 2.53
CA ARG A 61 15.26 28.54 1.93
C ARG A 61 15.93 27.52 1.00
N LEU A 62 15.62 26.24 1.19
CA LEU A 62 16.15 25.11 0.44
C LEU A 62 15.05 24.35 -0.32
N SER A 63 14.12 25.03 -0.98
CA SER A 63 13.00 24.39 -1.69
C SER A 63 13.46 23.31 -2.69
N GLU A 64 14.54 23.56 -3.44
CA GLU A 64 15.08 22.61 -4.43
C GLU A 64 15.77 21.38 -3.81
N GLU A 65 16.14 21.46 -2.53
CA GLU A 65 16.81 20.36 -1.83
C GLU A 65 15.86 19.17 -1.60
N TRP A 66 14.55 19.44 -1.49
CA TRP A 66 13.55 18.40 -1.30
C TRP A 66 13.59 17.33 -2.39
N ARG A 67 13.89 17.69 -3.64
CA ARG A 67 14.01 16.70 -4.72
C ARG A 67 15.11 15.67 -4.44
N GLN A 68 16.28 16.16 -3.99
CA GLN A 68 17.44 15.30 -3.72
C GLN A 68 17.27 14.51 -2.42
N LEU A 69 16.69 15.13 -1.39
CA LEU A 69 16.45 14.46 -0.13
C LEU A 69 15.39 13.37 -0.25
N LEU A 70 14.25 13.66 -0.90
CA LEU A 70 13.19 12.66 -1.10
C LEU A 70 13.68 11.47 -1.92
N ALA A 71 14.40 11.72 -3.01
CA ALA A 71 14.98 10.65 -3.83
C ALA A 71 15.93 9.72 -3.04
N ALA A 72 16.61 10.23 -2.01
CA ALA A 72 17.51 9.43 -1.19
C ALA A 72 16.78 8.56 -0.15
N ILE A 73 15.56 8.91 0.24
CA ILE A 73 14.82 8.22 1.31
C ILE A 73 13.62 7.40 0.83
N THR A 74 13.23 7.52 -0.44
CA THR A 74 12.14 6.74 -1.03
C THR A 74 12.53 5.29 -1.26
N ILE A 75 11.63 4.36 -0.91
CA ILE A 75 11.81 2.93 -1.20
C ILE A 75 11.55 2.70 -2.70
N LYS A 76 12.60 2.35 -3.44
CA LYS A 76 12.59 2.22 -4.91
C LYS A 76 12.28 0.80 -5.39
N GLU A 77 11.40 0.07 -4.69
CA GLU A 77 11.14 -1.34 -5.01
C GLU A 77 10.04 -1.49 -6.07
N SER A 78 10.44 -1.91 -7.26
CA SER A 78 9.57 -2.25 -8.37
C SER A 78 10.13 -3.44 -9.13
N SER A 79 9.26 -4.16 -9.84
CA SER A 79 9.64 -5.30 -10.68
C SER A 79 8.71 -5.43 -11.88
N PHE A 80 9.23 -5.97 -12.97
CA PHE A 80 8.44 -6.27 -14.16
C PHE A 80 7.33 -7.27 -13.82
N PHE A 81 6.14 -7.06 -14.40
CA PHE A 81 4.97 -7.91 -14.19
C PHE A 81 4.58 -8.15 -12.71
N ARG A 82 4.91 -7.21 -11.81
CA ARG A 82 4.46 -7.25 -10.41
C ARG A 82 2.94 -7.38 -10.35
N THR A 83 2.40 -8.31 -9.56
CA THR A 83 0.96 -8.66 -9.53
C THR A 83 0.45 -9.01 -10.95
N PRO A 84 0.89 -10.14 -11.53
CA PRO A 84 0.58 -10.51 -12.92
C PRO A 84 -0.93 -10.52 -13.22
N GLN A 85 -1.77 -10.81 -12.22
CA GLN A 85 -3.22 -10.81 -12.34
C GLN A 85 -3.79 -9.48 -12.85
N HIS A 86 -3.17 -8.34 -12.52
CA HIS A 86 -3.59 -7.04 -13.04
C HIS A 86 -3.37 -6.90 -14.55
N PHE A 87 -2.24 -7.41 -15.06
CA PHE A 87 -1.89 -7.32 -16.47
C PHE A 87 -2.69 -8.34 -17.30
N GLU A 88 -2.98 -9.51 -16.74
CA GLU A 88 -3.91 -10.49 -17.32
C GLU A 88 -5.32 -9.90 -17.43
N ALA A 89 -5.85 -9.33 -16.35
CA ALA A 89 -7.17 -8.70 -16.36
C ALA A 89 -7.23 -7.48 -17.30
N LEU A 90 -6.14 -6.70 -17.37
CA LEU A 90 -6.00 -5.61 -18.32
C LEU A 90 -6.12 -6.12 -19.76
N LYS A 91 -5.36 -7.17 -20.11
CA LYS A 91 -5.32 -7.77 -21.44
C LYS A 91 -6.66 -8.42 -21.81
N ASP A 92 -7.18 -9.30 -20.96
CA ASP A 92 -8.25 -10.21 -21.36
C ASP A 92 -9.65 -9.62 -21.17
N GLN A 93 -9.79 -8.60 -20.30
CA GLN A 93 -11.10 -8.05 -19.93
C GLN A 93 -11.21 -6.54 -20.19
N ILE A 94 -10.26 -5.74 -19.72
CA ILE A 94 -10.39 -4.27 -19.74
C ILE A 94 -10.11 -3.67 -21.12
N ILE A 95 -9.01 -4.04 -21.79
CA ILE A 95 -8.69 -3.52 -23.13
C ILE A 95 -9.83 -3.81 -24.13
N PRO A 96 -10.40 -5.03 -24.19
CA PRO A 96 -11.55 -5.30 -25.05
C PRO A 96 -12.77 -4.40 -24.79
N LEU A 97 -13.01 -4.01 -23.53
CA LEU A 97 -14.10 -3.09 -23.18
C LEU A 97 -13.80 -1.66 -23.64
N LEU A 98 -12.59 -1.16 -23.36
CA LEU A 98 -12.18 0.19 -23.75
C LEU A 98 -12.09 0.35 -25.27
N VAL A 99 -11.68 -0.68 -26.00
CA VAL A 99 -11.66 -0.68 -27.47
C VAL A 99 -13.06 -0.44 -28.05
N LYS A 100 -14.11 -0.98 -27.42
CA LYS A 100 -15.49 -0.75 -27.84
C LYS A 100 -15.90 0.70 -27.59
N THR A 101 -15.62 1.25 -26.40
CA THR A 101 -16.04 2.63 -26.05
C THR A 101 -15.19 3.71 -26.72
N ARG A 102 -13.96 3.39 -27.13
CA ARG A 102 -13.03 4.31 -27.81
C ARG A 102 -12.89 4.04 -29.31
N HIS A 103 -13.78 3.23 -29.91
CA HIS A 103 -13.69 2.84 -31.32
C HIS A 103 -13.57 4.04 -32.28
N ALA A 104 -14.27 5.14 -32.00
CA ALA A 104 -14.23 6.33 -32.85
C ALA A 104 -12.89 7.07 -32.80
N SER A 105 -12.27 7.20 -31.61
CA SER A 105 -11.00 7.92 -31.45
C SER A 105 -9.79 7.03 -31.71
N ARG A 106 -9.91 5.70 -31.53
CA ARG A 106 -8.83 4.71 -31.59
C ARG A 106 -7.60 5.11 -30.75
N THR A 107 -7.87 5.70 -29.59
CA THR A 107 -6.85 6.21 -28.67
C THR A 107 -7.02 5.65 -27.26
N LEU A 108 -5.91 5.37 -26.58
CA LEU A 108 -5.87 5.03 -25.16
C LEU A 108 -4.82 5.85 -24.42
N ARG A 109 -5.17 6.37 -23.24
CA ARG A 109 -4.28 7.14 -22.38
C ARG A 109 -4.18 6.46 -21.03
N LEU A 110 -2.97 6.10 -20.63
CA LEU A 110 -2.71 5.45 -19.36
C LEU A 110 -1.81 6.34 -18.49
N TRP A 111 -1.92 6.18 -17.18
CA TRP A 111 -1.04 6.82 -16.21
C TRP A 111 -0.52 5.80 -15.21
N SER A 112 0.80 5.65 -15.10
CA SER A 112 1.48 4.96 -13.98
C SER A 112 1.93 6.01 -12.97
N ALA A 113 1.26 6.06 -11.82
CA ALA A 113 1.46 7.01 -10.75
C ALA A 113 2.28 6.37 -9.62
N GLY A 114 3.51 6.84 -9.42
CA GLY A 114 4.52 6.17 -8.57
C GLY A 114 5.28 5.10 -9.35
N CYS A 115 5.82 5.47 -10.51
CA CYS A 115 6.36 4.51 -11.48
C CYS A 115 7.76 3.96 -11.15
N ALA A 116 8.41 4.47 -10.08
CA ALA A 116 9.76 4.12 -9.66
C ALA A 116 10.76 4.15 -10.84
N ARG A 117 11.51 3.05 -11.06
CA ARG A 117 12.52 2.92 -12.12
C ARG A 117 11.93 2.49 -13.47
N GLY A 118 10.61 2.52 -13.61
CA GLY A 118 9.92 2.38 -14.88
C GLY A 118 9.56 0.95 -15.30
N GLU A 119 9.74 -0.05 -14.43
CA GLU A 119 9.35 -1.43 -14.72
C GLU A 119 7.83 -1.56 -14.96
N GLU A 120 7.00 -0.84 -14.21
CA GLU A 120 5.54 -0.84 -14.41
C GLU A 120 5.14 -0.21 -15.77
N PRO A 121 5.53 1.02 -16.13
CA PRO A 121 5.17 1.58 -17.43
C PRO A 121 5.79 0.80 -18.61
N ALA A 122 6.98 0.21 -18.45
CA ALA A 122 7.54 -0.69 -19.45
C ALA A 122 6.71 -1.97 -19.61
N THR A 123 6.23 -2.55 -18.51
CA THR A 123 5.29 -3.68 -18.51
C THR A 123 4.00 -3.32 -19.24
N LEU A 124 3.40 -2.17 -18.93
CA LEU A 124 2.20 -1.67 -19.62
C LEU A 124 2.44 -1.51 -21.13
N ALA A 125 3.58 -0.92 -21.51
CA ALA A 125 3.92 -0.71 -22.92
C ALA A 125 4.02 -2.05 -23.68
N MET A 126 4.62 -3.08 -23.07
CA MET A 126 4.66 -4.43 -23.65
C MET A 126 3.26 -5.03 -23.78
N VAL A 127 2.43 -4.95 -22.74
CA VAL A 127 1.05 -5.46 -22.76
C VAL A 127 0.21 -4.79 -23.87
N LEU A 128 0.31 -3.47 -24.01
CA LEU A 128 -0.42 -2.70 -25.02
C LEU A 128 0.09 -2.99 -26.44
N ALA A 129 1.41 -3.13 -26.61
CA ALA A 129 2.01 -3.40 -27.92
C ALA A 129 1.68 -4.81 -28.43
N GLU A 130 1.54 -5.79 -27.54
CA GLU A 130 1.18 -7.17 -27.88
C GLU A 130 -0.32 -7.38 -28.09
N HIS A 131 -1.17 -6.43 -27.68
CA HIS A 131 -2.60 -6.63 -27.70
C HIS A 131 -3.17 -6.52 -29.13
N PRO A 132 -3.75 -7.59 -29.72
CA PRO A 132 -4.14 -7.60 -31.14
C PRO A 132 -5.23 -6.57 -31.48
N LEU A 133 -6.16 -6.31 -30.56
CA LEU A 133 -7.22 -5.29 -30.75
C LEU A 133 -6.68 -3.85 -30.82
N LEU A 134 -5.43 -3.62 -30.41
CA LEU A 134 -4.78 -2.31 -30.46
C LEU A 134 -3.94 -2.10 -31.73
N SER A 135 -4.02 -3.02 -32.70
CA SER A 135 -3.38 -2.82 -34.00
C SER A 135 -3.91 -1.55 -34.69
N GLY A 136 -2.98 -0.64 -35.03
CA GLY A 136 -3.31 0.67 -35.60
C GLY A 136 -3.95 1.66 -34.61
N TRP A 137 -3.98 1.37 -33.31
CA TRP A 137 -4.39 2.33 -32.28
C TRP A 137 -3.23 3.21 -31.84
N SER A 138 -3.55 4.41 -31.37
CA SER A 138 -2.58 5.29 -30.73
C SER A 138 -2.73 5.20 -29.21
N TRP A 139 -1.69 4.77 -28.51
CA TRP A 139 -1.67 4.77 -27.06
C TRP A 139 -0.46 5.51 -26.51
N SER A 140 -0.61 6.04 -25.29
CA SER A 140 0.43 6.77 -24.56
C SER A 140 0.34 6.46 -23.07
N ILE A 141 1.51 6.42 -22.42
CA ILE A 141 1.63 6.22 -20.98
C ILE A 141 2.29 7.46 -20.39
N LEU A 142 1.60 8.15 -19.50
CA LEU A 142 2.25 9.08 -18.57
C LEU A 142 2.81 8.24 -17.42
N ALA A 143 4.08 8.39 -17.10
CA ALA A 143 4.72 7.75 -15.95
C ALA A 143 5.24 8.85 -15.03
N THR A 144 4.82 8.85 -13.77
CA THR A 144 5.23 9.89 -12.83
C THR A 144 5.76 9.37 -11.53
N ASP A 145 6.73 10.08 -10.96
CA ASP A 145 7.28 9.80 -9.65
C ASP A 145 7.78 11.08 -8.96
N VAL A 146 8.04 11.01 -7.65
CA VAL A 146 8.72 12.05 -6.88
C VAL A 146 10.24 11.87 -6.88
N ASP A 147 10.73 10.69 -7.25
CA ASP A 147 12.15 10.38 -7.34
C ASP A 147 12.70 10.66 -8.75
N GLU A 148 13.40 11.78 -8.90
CA GLU A 148 13.96 12.22 -10.18
C GLU A 148 15.08 11.29 -10.69
N GLU A 149 15.87 10.70 -9.79
CA GLU A 149 16.92 9.74 -10.14
C GLU A 149 16.30 8.45 -10.70
N ALA A 150 15.21 7.97 -10.09
CA ALA A 150 14.47 6.84 -10.60
C ALA A 150 13.84 7.14 -11.98
N LEU A 151 13.31 8.34 -12.19
CA LEU A 151 12.80 8.78 -13.50
C LEU A 151 13.91 8.87 -14.55
N GLU A 152 15.09 9.36 -14.20
CA GLU A 152 16.24 9.37 -15.10
C GLU A 152 16.69 7.95 -15.48
N ALA A 153 16.74 7.03 -14.52
CA ALA A 153 17.00 5.62 -14.79
C ALA A 153 15.94 5.02 -15.73
N ALA A 154 14.66 5.33 -15.49
CA ALA A 154 13.55 4.87 -16.32
C ALA A 154 13.64 5.40 -17.76
N ARG A 155 14.00 6.69 -17.94
CA ARG A 155 14.20 7.31 -19.27
C ARG A 155 15.34 6.65 -20.06
N ARG A 156 16.39 6.17 -19.37
CA ARG A 156 17.47 5.41 -20.02
C ARG A 156 16.99 4.04 -20.52
N GLY A 157 15.96 3.47 -19.88
CA GLY A 157 15.42 2.15 -20.22
C GLY A 157 16.42 1.00 -20.08
N PHE A 158 17.47 1.20 -19.28
CA PHE A 158 18.46 0.17 -18.99
C PHE A 158 18.09 -0.56 -17.70
N TYR A 159 18.00 -1.89 -17.77
CA TYR A 159 17.62 -2.77 -16.66
C TYR A 159 18.67 -3.86 -16.47
N SER A 160 19.01 -4.19 -15.22
CA SER A 160 19.94 -5.28 -14.93
C SER A 160 19.35 -6.64 -15.28
N GLU A 161 20.20 -7.67 -15.40
CA GLU A 161 19.75 -9.07 -15.60
C GLU A 161 18.71 -9.49 -14.55
N ARG A 162 18.94 -9.13 -13.29
CA ARG A 162 18.03 -9.43 -12.18
C ARG A 162 16.68 -8.75 -12.36
N ALA A 163 16.65 -7.50 -12.84
CA ALA A 163 15.41 -6.76 -13.01
C ALA A 163 14.51 -7.42 -14.09
N VAL A 164 15.09 -7.83 -15.21
CA VAL A 164 14.35 -8.47 -16.31
C VAL A 164 14.09 -9.96 -16.11
N ALA A 165 14.49 -10.54 -14.99
CA ALA A 165 14.33 -11.98 -14.73
C ALA A 165 12.85 -12.43 -14.72
N ALA A 166 11.93 -11.53 -14.35
CA ALA A 166 10.49 -11.79 -14.34
C ALA A 166 9.81 -11.51 -15.69
N VAL A 167 10.54 -11.03 -16.71
CA VAL A 167 9.99 -10.77 -18.04
C VAL A 167 9.87 -12.09 -18.80
N PRO A 168 8.69 -12.43 -19.37
CA PRO A 168 8.53 -13.61 -20.22
C PRO A 168 9.56 -13.63 -21.36
N ALA A 169 10.13 -14.80 -21.65
CA ALA A 169 11.26 -14.94 -22.56
C ALA A 169 10.97 -14.37 -23.97
N GLU A 170 9.75 -14.58 -24.47
CA GLU A 170 9.31 -14.11 -25.78
C GLU A 170 9.22 -12.58 -25.85
N LEU A 171 8.81 -11.95 -24.74
CA LEU A 171 8.78 -10.49 -24.63
C LEU A 171 10.18 -9.92 -24.44
N LYS A 172 11.04 -10.61 -23.67
CA LYS A 172 12.43 -10.24 -23.46
C LYS A 172 13.19 -10.20 -24.79
N GLU A 173 13.07 -11.25 -25.60
CA GLU A 173 13.68 -11.33 -26.93
C GLU A 173 13.19 -10.24 -27.88
N ARG A 174 11.90 -9.90 -27.83
CA ARG A 174 11.29 -8.92 -28.74
C ARG A 174 11.56 -7.46 -28.36
N TYR A 175 11.57 -7.18 -27.06
CA TYR A 175 11.55 -5.81 -26.56
C TYR A 175 12.79 -5.39 -25.80
N PHE A 176 13.76 -6.28 -25.60
CA PHE A 176 15.03 -5.93 -24.99
C PHE A 176 16.21 -6.31 -25.88
N THR A 177 17.22 -5.45 -25.90
CA THR A 177 18.51 -5.74 -26.51
C THR A 177 19.56 -5.93 -25.43
N PRO A 178 20.37 -6.99 -25.49
CA PRO A 178 21.43 -7.21 -24.50
C PRO A 178 22.50 -6.13 -24.63
N GLN A 179 22.99 -5.64 -23.49
CA GLN A 179 24.11 -4.70 -23.39
C GLN A 179 25.03 -5.14 -22.25
N ALA A 180 26.26 -4.63 -22.20
CA ALA A 180 27.17 -4.90 -21.09
C ALA A 180 26.50 -4.57 -19.74
N GLY A 181 26.34 -5.60 -18.89
CA GLY A 181 25.75 -5.46 -17.55
C GLY A 181 24.22 -5.48 -17.47
N GLY A 182 23.49 -5.63 -18.59
CA GLY A 182 22.03 -5.64 -18.55
C GLY A 182 21.35 -5.61 -19.92
N TRP A 183 20.20 -4.97 -19.97
CA TRP A 183 19.26 -5.01 -21.09
C TRP A 183 18.69 -3.61 -21.33
N LEU A 184 18.65 -3.20 -22.60
CA LEU A 184 17.99 -1.96 -23.03
C LEU A 184 16.59 -2.26 -23.54
N LEU A 185 15.61 -1.53 -23.02
CA LEU A 185 14.24 -1.55 -23.52
C LEU A 185 14.17 -0.94 -24.92
N SER A 186 13.35 -1.52 -25.78
CA SER A 186 13.13 -1.09 -27.16
C SER A 186 12.80 0.41 -27.23
N PRO A 187 13.52 1.20 -28.06
CA PRO A 187 13.23 2.61 -28.25
C PRO A 187 11.78 2.87 -28.70
N ARG A 188 11.16 1.91 -29.41
CA ARG A 188 9.77 2.01 -29.85
C ARG A 188 8.77 2.01 -28.68
N LEU A 189 9.06 1.24 -27.63
CA LEU A 189 8.25 1.25 -26.40
C LEU A 189 8.56 2.48 -25.56
N LEU A 190 9.85 2.84 -25.40
CA LEU A 190 10.25 4.02 -24.63
C LEU A 190 9.61 5.31 -25.17
N GLN A 191 9.52 5.49 -26.48
CA GLN A 191 8.88 6.66 -27.11
C GLN A 191 7.38 6.80 -26.78
N ARG A 192 6.73 5.74 -26.31
CA ARG A 192 5.32 5.75 -25.91
C ARG A 192 5.12 6.13 -24.44
N ILE A 193 6.20 6.24 -23.67
CA ILE A 193 6.19 6.54 -22.24
C ILE A 193 6.75 7.94 -22.03
N THR A 194 5.95 8.82 -21.41
CA THR A 194 6.39 10.15 -21.00
C THR A 194 6.65 10.16 -19.50
N TYR A 195 7.92 10.30 -19.11
CA TYR A 195 8.34 10.36 -17.71
C TYR A 195 8.34 11.80 -17.18
N ARG A 196 7.58 12.08 -16.13
CA ARG A 196 7.50 13.42 -15.50
C ARG A 196 7.62 13.34 -13.98
N TYR A 197 8.28 14.33 -13.39
CA TYR A 197 8.17 14.55 -11.95
C TYR A 197 6.73 14.92 -11.59
N LEU A 198 6.14 14.25 -10.60
CA LEU A 198 4.88 14.65 -9.99
C LEU A 198 4.81 14.16 -8.55
N ASN A 199 4.58 15.10 -7.65
CA ASN A 199 4.18 14.81 -6.29
C ASN A 199 2.65 14.71 -6.20
N LEU A 200 2.15 13.53 -5.81
CA LEU A 200 0.71 13.22 -5.79
C LEU A 200 -0.10 14.03 -4.78
N ILE A 201 0.56 14.54 -3.74
CA ILE A 201 -0.08 15.38 -2.71
C ILE A 201 0.13 16.89 -2.93
N ALA A 202 0.84 17.28 -4.00
CA ALA A 202 1.16 18.68 -4.25
C ALA A 202 -0.09 19.53 -4.53
N GLU A 203 0.00 20.80 -4.12
CA GLU A 203 -1.03 21.81 -4.36
C GLU A 203 -0.41 23.05 -5.06
N PRO A 204 -0.99 23.52 -6.17
CA PRO A 204 -2.13 22.93 -6.88
C PRO A 204 -1.75 21.60 -7.55
N PHE A 205 -2.67 20.63 -7.50
CA PHE A 205 -2.54 19.39 -8.26
C PHE A 205 -2.68 19.69 -9.76
N PRO A 206 -1.84 19.12 -10.65
CA PRO A 206 -1.88 19.47 -12.06
C PRO A 206 -3.21 19.07 -12.70
N SER A 207 -3.74 19.96 -13.53
CA SER A 207 -4.85 19.63 -14.42
C SER A 207 -4.30 18.91 -15.66
N PHE A 208 -4.95 17.82 -16.04
CA PHE A 208 -4.63 17.09 -17.26
C PHE A 208 -5.58 17.51 -18.38
N PRO A 209 -5.07 17.82 -19.60
CA PRO A 209 -5.92 18.30 -20.70
C PRO A 209 -7.02 17.32 -21.12
N GLN A 210 -6.78 16.04 -20.92
CA GLN A 210 -7.71 14.95 -21.22
C GLN A 210 -7.66 13.96 -20.06
N PRO A 211 -8.76 13.23 -19.79
CA PRO A 211 -8.78 12.18 -18.80
C PRO A 211 -7.96 10.96 -19.25
N PHE A 212 -7.60 10.11 -18.30
CA PHE A 212 -6.96 8.82 -18.54
C PHE A 212 -8.00 7.70 -18.58
N ASP A 213 -7.83 6.74 -19.48
CA ASP A 213 -8.68 5.54 -19.53
C ASP A 213 -8.30 4.54 -18.43
N ILE A 214 -7.01 4.48 -18.09
CA ILE A 214 -6.48 3.61 -17.04
C ILE A 214 -5.48 4.39 -16.17
N ILE A 215 -5.59 4.26 -14.85
CA ILE A 215 -4.60 4.75 -13.90
C ILE A 215 -4.10 3.56 -13.07
N MET A 216 -2.79 3.33 -13.07
CA MET A 216 -2.10 2.47 -12.12
C MET A 216 -1.61 3.36 -10.97
N LEU A 217 -2.15 3.18 -9.78
CA LEU A 217 -1.67 3.80 -8.54
C LEU A 217 -1.41 2.68 -7.55
N ARG A 218 -0.34 1.94 -7.80
CA ARG A 218 -0.05 0.70 -7.10
C ARG A 218 1.11 0.88 -6.17
N ASN A 219 0.90 0.48 -4.93
CA ASN A 219 1.90 0.40 -3.89
C ASN A 219 2.49 1.75 -3.47
N VAL A 220 1.64 2.79 -3.43
CA VAL A 220 1.99 4.17 -3.09
C VAL A 220 1.18 4.68 -1.89
N LEU A 221 -0.12 4.42 -1.83
CA LEU A 221 -1.04 4.93 -0.81
C LEU A 221 -0.70 4.44 0.60
N ILE A 222 -0.11 3.26 0.71
CA ILE A 222 0.38 2.66 1.97
C ILE A 222 1.36 3.55 2.75
N TYR A 223 2.05 4.48 2.08
CA TYR A 223 3.00 5.38 2.74
C TYR A 223 2.32 6.66 3.25
N PHE A 224 1.05 6.88 2.87
CA PHE A 224 0.33 8.12 3.14
C PHE A 224 -0.62 7.96 4.33
N ARG A 225 -0.75 9.02 5.13
CA ARG A 225 -1.85 9.11 6.11
C ARG A 225 -3.19 9.20 5.38
N LEU A 226 -4.27 8.83 6.06
CA LEU A 226 -5.64 8.83 5.52
C LEU A 226 -6.04 10.16 4.85
N ALA A 227 -5.62 11.30 5.41
CA ALA A 227 -5.91 12.61 4.82
C ALA A 227 -5.25 12.80 3.44
N SER A 228 -3.99 12.37 3.30
CA SER A 228 -3.25 12.39 2.04
C SER A 228 -3.82 11.36 1.05
N GLN A 229 -4.13 10.14 1.50
CA GLN A 229 -4.79 9.13 0.66
C GLN A 229 -6.12 9.65 0.08
N LYS A 230 -6.96 10.28 0.91
CA LYS A 230 -8.22 10.93 0.50
C LYS A 230 -8.01 11.96 -0.59
N ARG A 231 -7.01 12.83 -0.40
CA ARG A 231 -6.66 13.88 -1.36
C ARG A 231 -6.19 13.28 -2.69
N VAL A 232 -5.27 12.33 -2.63
CA VAL A 232 -4.74 11.64 -3.82
C VAL A 232 -5.88 10.97 -4.57
N LEU A 233 -6.73 10.18 -3.92
CA LEU A 233 -7.87 9.52 -4.58
C LEU A 233 -8.88 10.52 -5.15
N ALA A 234 -9.09 11.69 -4.53
CA ALA A 234 -9.93 12.75 -5.10
C ALA A 234 -9.33 13.34 -6.39
N ASN A 235 -8.00 13.52 -6.42
CA ASN A 235 -7.25 13.96 -7.60
C ASN A 235 -7.29 12.90 -8.72
N ILE A 236 -7.08 11.63 -8.37
CA ILE A 236 -7.21 10.48 -9.30
C ILE A 236 -8.61 10.43 -9.90
N ALA A 237 -9.65 10.59 -9.09
CA ALA A 237 -11.04 10.57 -9.56
C ALA A 237 -11.32 11.67 -10.60
N THR A 238 -10.67 12.83 -10.46
CA THR A 238 -10.79 13.94 -11.42
C THR A 238 -10.01 13.67 -12.71
N ALA A 239 -8.90 12.93 -12.63
CA ALA A 239 -8.04 12.61 -13.77
C ALA A 239 -8.53 11.38 -14.57
N LEU A 240 -9.35 10.51 -13.98
CA LEU A 240 -9.84 9.28 -14.61
C LEU A 240 -11.09 9.53 -15.46
N ALA A 241 -11.17 8.89 -16.62
CA ALA A 241 -12.37 8.90 -17.45
C ALA A 241 -13.56 8.28 -16.68
N PRO A 242 -14.81 8.74 -16.88
CA PRO A 242 -15.98 8.22 -16.16
C PRO A 242 -16.20 6.70 -16.32
N ASP A 243 -15.76 6.13 -17.43
CA ASP A 243 -15.77 4.69 -17.75
C ASP A 243 -14.38 4.04 -17.66
N GLY A 244 -13.41 4.74 -17.04
CA GLY A 244 -12.03 4.29 -16.87
C GLY A 244 -11.83 3.39 -15.65
N PHE A 245 -10.61 2.85 -15.55
CA PHE A 245 -10.23 1.89 -14.52
C PHE A 245 -9.04 2.36 -13.69
N LEU A 246 -9.16 2.27 -12.37
CA LEU A 246 -8.12 2.49 -11.39
C LEU A 246 -7.64 1.14 -10.84
N PHE A 247 -6.34 0.91 -10.91
CA PHE A 247 -5.69 -0.23 -10.30
C PHE A 247 -4.96 0.24 -9.05
N LEU A 248 -5.27 -0.40 -7.93
CA LEU A 248 -4.52 -0.27 -6.69
C LEU A 248 -3.73 -1.55 -6.44
N GLY A 249 -2.64 -1.45 -5.69
CA GLY A 249 -1.86 -2.59 -5.24
C GLY A 249 -2.67 -3.49 -4.31
N PRO A 250 -2.27 -4.75 -4.12
CA PRO A 250 -3.06 -5.72 -3.34
C PRO A 250 -3.33 -5.29 -1.88
N ALA A 251 -2.45 -4.45 -1.34
CA ALA A 251 -2.46 -3.88 0.01
C ALA A 251 -3.36 -2.64 0.17
N GLU A 252 -3.83 -2.07 -0.92
CA GLU A 252 -4.45 -0.75 -0.95
C GLU A 252 -5.95 -0.88 -1.20
N THR A 253 -6.72 0.07 -0.67
CA THR A 253 -8.17 0.05 -0.80
C THR A 253 -8.74 1.46 -0.85
N VAL A 254 -9.85 1.61 -1.56
CA VAL A 254 -10.68 2.83 -1.50
C VAL A 254 -11.63 2.81 -0.30
N TRP A 255 -11.83 1.66 0.33
CA TRP A 255 -12.79 1.49 1.43
C TRP A 255 -12.43 2.38 2.63
N GLN A 256 -13.41 3.13 3.15
CA GLN A 256 -13.24 4.19 4.17
C GLN A 256 -12.30 5.36 3.79
N VAL A 257 -11.67 5.30 2.62
CA VAL A 257 -10.84 6.38 2.08
C VAL A 257 -11.65 7.23 1.12
N SER A 258 -12.33 6.65 0.13
CA SER A 258 -13.08 7.36 -0.90
C SER A 258 -14.40 6.66 -1.23
N ASP A 259 -15.44 7.47 -1.48
CA ASP A 259 -16.76 7.08 -1.97
C ASP A 259 -16.93 7.35 -3.47
N ARG A 260 -15.88 7.79 -4.16
CA ARG A 260 -15.91 8.12 -5.60
C ARG A 260 -15.63 6.93 -6.51
N PHE A 261 -15.34 5.78 -5.93
CA PHE A 261 -14.96 4.58 -6.66
C PHE A 261 -15.78 3.37 -6.19
N GLU A 262 -16.16 2.53 -7.13
CA GLU A 262 -16.76 1.23 -6.84
C GLU A 262 -15.84 0.09 -7.33
N PRO A 263 -15.73 -1.01 -6.57
CA PRO A 263 -14.92 -2.14 -6.96
C PRO A 263 -15.56 -2.91 -8.13
N VAL A 264 -14.72 -3.38 -9.03
CA VAL A 264 -15.06 -4.28 -10.13
C VAL A 264 -14.29 -5.57 -9.93
N ASP A 265 -15.02 -6.67 -9.71
CA ASP A 265 -14.46 -8.00 -9.63
C ASP A 265 -14.16 -8.53 -11.03
N LEU A 266 -12.89 -8.87 -11.28
CA LEU A 266 -12.42 -9.46 -12.54
C LEU A 266 -12.02 -10.94 -12.36
N GLY A 267 -12.40 -11.56 -11.24
CA GLY A 267 -12.10 -12.93 -10.86
C GLY A 267 -10.74 -13.07 -10.20
N THR A 268 -9.64 -12.85 -10.94
CA THR A 268 -8.27 -13.02 -10.41
C THR A 268 -7.76 -11.80 -9.64
N CYS A 269 -8.38 -10.63 -9.82
CA CYS A 269 -8.11 -9.41 -9.05
C CYS A 269 -9.35 -8.50 -8.95
N PHE A 270 -9.25 -7.46 -8.12
CA PHE A 270 -10.19 -6.34 -8.10
C PHE A 270 -9.53 -5.12 -8.74
N VAL A 271 -10.33 -4.34 -9.44
CA VAL A 271 -9.99 -2.97 -9.87
C VAL A 271 -11.11 -2.04 -9.44
N TYR A 272 -10.99 -0.75 -9.73
CA TYR A 272 -11.99 0.24 -9.35
C TYR A 272 -12.40 1.07 -10.56
N ARG A 273 -13.66 1.52 -10.58
CA ARG A 273 -14.15 2.49 -11.58
C ARG A 273 -14.79 3.68 -10.88
N PRO A 274 -14.85 4.88 -11.50
CA PRO A 274 -15.58 5.99 -10.94
C PRO A 274 -17.05 5.65 -10.69
N GLN A 275 -17.57 6.07 -9.54
CA GLN A 275 -18.98 5.94 -9.24
C GLN A 275 -19.75 7.00 -10.04
N VAL A 276 -20.67 6.56 -10.91
CA VAL A 276 -21.54 7.48 -11.66
C VAL A 276 -22.60 8.05 -10.73
N ALA A 277 -22.66 9.38 -10.60
CA ALA A 277 -23.69 10.06 -9.83
C ALA A 277 -25.09 9.63 -10.30
N GLY A 278 -25.85 8.95 -9.43
CA GLY A 278 -27.20 8.46 -9.72
C GLY A 278 -27.40 6.94 -9.64
N ARG A 279 -26.32 6.13 -9.55
CA ARG A 279 -26.42 4.71 -9.18
C ARG A 279 -26.05 4.55 -7.70
N SER A 280 -27.06 4.57 -6.84
CA SER A 280 -26.92 3.97 -5.51
C SER A 280 -26.72 2.47 -5.69
N THR A 281 -25.54 1.96 -5.33
CA THR A 281 -25.42 0.52 -5.06
C THR A 281 -26.47 0.17 -3.99
N PRO A 282 -27.22 -0.94 -4.11
CA PRO A 282 -28.07 -1.38 -3.04
C PRO A 282 -27.18 -1.57 -1.82
N THR A 283 -27.44 -0.80 -0.76
CA THR A 283 -26.92 -1.10 0.57
C THR A 283 -27.31 -2.53 0.87
N ARG A 284 -26.32 -3.43 0.89
CA ARG A 284 -26.53 -4.80 1.34
C ARG A 284 -27.23 -4.71 2.70
N PRO A 285 -28.42 -5.31 2.89
CA PRO A 285 -29.18 -5.10 4.11
C PRO A 285 -28.32 -5.50 5.31
N ARG A 286 -28.11 -4.54 6.21
CA ARG A 286 -27.48 -4.78 7.50
C ARG A 286 -28.26 -5.92 8.16
N PRO A 287 -27.63 -7.03 8.59
CA PRO A 287 -28.33 -8.04 9.38
C PRO A 287 -28.93 -7.32 10.58
N THR A 288 -30.24 -7.44 10.75
CA THR A 288 -30.92 -6.95 11.94
C THR A 288 -30.24 -7.59 13.15
N PRO A 289 -29.78 -6.81 14.15
CA PRO A 289 -29.19 -7.39 15.33
C PRO A 289 -30.24 -8.28 16.02
N PRO A 290 -29.89 -9.49 16.47
CA PRO A 290 -30.81 -10.33 17.21
C PRO A 290 -31.31 -9.57 18.43
N ARG A 291 -32.64 -9.55 18.59
CA ARG A 291 -33.35 -8.95 19.72
C ARG A 291 -32.77 -9.53 21.02
N LYS A 292 -32.14 -8.67 21.83
CA LYS A 292 -31.61 -9.07 23.15
C LYS A 292 -32.72 -9.73 23.97
N PRO A 293 -32.46 -10.88 24.65
CA PRO A 293 -33.39 -11.42 25.63
C PRO A 293 -33.63 -10.39 26.74
N GLN A 294 -34.89 -10.08 27.04
CA GLN A 294 -35.25 -9.29 28.21
C GLN A 294 -34.86 -10.07 29.46
N LYS A 295 -33.97 -9.49 30.29
CA LYS A 295 -33.70 -10.01 31.64
C LYS A 295 -34.91 -9.71 32.54
N PRO A 296 -35.26 -10.61 33.49
CA PRO A 296 -36.33 -10.37 34.45
C PRO A 296 -36.06 -9.12 35.31
N ALA A 297 -37.13 -8.41 35.65
CA ALA A 297 -37.10 -7.22 36.50
C ALA A 297 -36.50 -7.53 37.88
N VAL A 298 -35.53 -6.71 38.30
CA VAL A 298 -35.01 -6.66 39.66
C VAL A 298 -35.73 -5.51 40.40
N PRO A 299 -36.12 -5.65 41.68
CA PRO A 299 -36.93 -4.64 42.37
C PRO A 299 -36.19 -3.32 42.58
N GLU A 300 -36.92 -2.21 42.46
CA GLU A 300 -36.42 -0.84 42.68
C GLU A 300 -35.83 -0.66 44.08
N ARG A 301 -34.58 -0.20 44.12
CA ARG A 301 -33.93 0.31 45.34
C ARG A 301 -33.91 1.84 45.25
N LYS A 302 -34.55 2.52 46.20
CA LYS A 302 -34.59 3.98 46.32
C LYS A 302 -33.18 4.56 46.39
N THR A 303 -32.87 5.51 45.51
CA THR A 303 -31.62 6.29 45.51
C THR A 303 -31.63 7.37 46.60
N PRO A 304 -30.53 7.58 47.36
CA PRO A 304 -30.34 8.77 48.19
C PRO A 304 -29.94 9.99 47.33
N PRO A 305 -30.02 11.23 47.87
CA PRO A 305 -29.72 12.45 47.11
C PRO A 305 -28.22 12.59 46.79
N PRO A 306 -27.86 13.36 45.75
CA PRO A 306 -26.47 13.50 45.29
C PRO A 306 -25.64 14.30 46.30
N GLN A 307 -24.46 13.78 46.65
CA GLN A 307 -23.41 14.53 47.32
C GLN A 307 -22.50 15.25 46.31
N PRO A 308 -21.86 16.37 46.68
CA PRO A 308 -20.98 17.13 45.80
C PRO A 308 -19.77 16.29 45.36
N LYS A 309 -19.45 16.33 44.07
CA LYS A 309 -18.24 15.72 43.51
C LYS A 309 -17.00 16.38 44.12
N GLN A 310 -16.23 15.64 44.91
CA GLN A 310 -14.82 15.95 45.13
C GLN A 310 -14.05 15.61 43.86
N GLU A 311 -13.28 16.57 43.34
CA GLU A 311 -12.30 16.35 42.28
C GLU A 311 -11.25 15.35 42.78
N ALA A 312 -11.09 14.26 42.03
CA ALA A 312 -10.00 13.33 42.26
C ALA A 312 -8.66 14.00 41.90
N PRO A 313 -7.59 13.76 42.66
CA PRO A 313 -6.26 14.29 42.34
C PRO A 313 -5.80 13.77 40.96
N PRO A 314 -4.96 14.54 40.24
CA PRO A 314 -4.51 14.17 38.91
C PRO A 314 -3.86 12.79 38.92
N ALA A 315 -4.35 11.91 38.05
CA ALA A 315 -3.78 10.59 37.85
C ALA A 315 -2.30 10.74 37.47
N ALA A 316 -1.44 9.99 38.16
CA ALA A 316 -0.03 9.88 37.84
C ALA A 316 0.17 9.53 36.34
N PRO A 317 1.28 9.98 35.71
CA PRO A 317 1.56 9.64 34.33
C PRO A 317 1.56 8.12 34.17
N LYS A 318 0.68 7.61 33.30
CA LYS A 318 0.71 6.20 32.91
C LYS A 318 2.10 5.92 32.32
N PRO A 319 2.74 4.79 32.67
CA PRO A 319 3.97 4.40 31.99
C PRO A 319 3.71 4.38 30.48
N GLU A 320 4.61 4.97 29.70
CA GLU A 320 4.55 5.02 28.24
C GLU A 320 4.63 3.59 27.67
N THR A 321 3.50 2.89 27.63
CA THR A 321 3.37 1.63 26.93
C THR A 321 3.42 1.91 25.44
N GLU A 322 4.28 1.18 24.73
CA GLU A 322 4.34 1.21 23.27
C GLU A 322 2.93 1.11 22.66
N PRO A 323 2.51 2.03 21.78
CA PRO A 323 1.12 2.10 21.30
C PRO A 323 0.58 0.79 20.69
N LEU A 324 1.45 0.00 20.04
CA LEU A 324 1.06 -1.31 19.49
C LEU A 324 0.79 -2.32 20.60
N ALA A 325 1.60 -2.33 21.65
CA ALA A 325 1.45 -3.24 22.78
C ALA A 325 0.14 -2.97 23.55
N GLU A 326 -0.29 -1.71 23.63
CA GLU A 326 -1.59 -1.34 24.20
C GLU A 326 -2.75 -1.89 23.35
N ALA A 327 -2.69 -1.74 22.02
CA ALA A 327 -3.70 -2.30 21.11
C ALA A 327 -3.77 -3.84 21.21
N VAL A 328 -2.62 -4.52 21.33
CA VAL A 328 -2.55 -5.97 21.57
C VAL A 328 -3.15 -6.33 22.93
N ALA A 329 -2.88 -5.57 23.98
CA ALA A 329 -3.44 -5.81 25.31
C ALA A 329 -4.96 -5.67 25.34
N PHE A 330 -5.53 -4.69 24.63
CA PHE A 330 -6.99 -4.59 24.49
C PHE A 330 -7.56 -5.81 23.76
N LEU A 331 -6.89 -6.27 22.70
CA LEU A 331 -7.32 -7.43 21.93
C LEU A 331 -7.30 -8.72 22.78
N THR A 332 -6.23 -8.98 23.53
CA THR A 332 -6.14 -10.17 24.41
C THR A 332 -7.14 -10.14 25.56
N GLN A 333 -7.60 -8.95 25.97
CA GLN A 333 -8.70 -8.76 26.93
C GLN A 333 -10.09 -8.85 26.30
N GLY A 334 -10.21 -9.12 24.98
CA GLY A 334 -11.47 -9.18 24.26
C GLY A 334 -12.13 -7.81 24.01
N ARG A 335 -11.43 -6.71 24.29
CA ARG A 335 -11.89 -5.32 24.13
C ARG A 335 -11.67 -4.85 22.69
N LEU A 336 -12.35 -5.52 21.75
CA LEU A 336 -12.15 -5.32 20.30
C LEU A 336 -12.34 -3.86 19.84
N GLY A 337 -13.32 -3.14 20.40
CA GLY A 337 -13.56 -1.75 20.04
C GLY A 337 -12.40 -0.82 20.42
N GLU A 338 -11.79 -1.05 21.57
CA GLU A 338 -10.65 -0.26 22.06
C GLU A 338 -9.36 -0.64 21.34
N ALA A 339 -9.17 -1.93 21.04
CA ALA A 339 -8.07 -2.39 20.19
C ALA A 339 -8.14 -1.75 18.79
N GLN A 340 -9.34 -1.68 18.19
CA GLN A 340 -9.57 -1.01 16.90
C GLN A 340 -9.28 0.49 16.96
N GLU A 341 -9.71 1.16 18.03
CA GLU A 341 -9.47 2.60 18.16
C GLU A 341 -7.99 2.91 18.40
N ALA A 342 -7.33 2.18 19.30
CA ALA A 342 -5.89 2.30 19.53
C ALA A 342 -5.09 2.03 18.25
N LEU A 343 -5.47 0.98 17.50
CA LEU A 343 -4.81 0.66 16.24
C LEU A 343 -5.08 1.71 15.16
N ARG A 344 -6.30 2.25 15.09
CA ARG A 344 -6.62 3.36 14.18
C ARG A 344 -5.75 4.58 14.48
N GLN A 345 -5.55 4.92 15.75
CA GLN A 345 -4.68 6.02 16.16
C GLN A 345 -3.22 5.73 15.80
N LEU A 346 -2.78 4.49 15.98
CA LEU A 346 -1.43 4.06 15.62
C LEU A 346 -1.20 4.16 14.11
N LEU A 347 -2.07 3.59 13.28
CA LEU A 347 -1.95 3.65 11.82
C LEU A 347 -2.20 5.06 11.27
N ALA A 348 -2.98 5.89 11.98
CA ALA A 348 -3.07 7.31 11.67
C ALA A 348 -1.74 8.02 11.92
N ALA A 349 -1.02 7.68 13.00
CA ALA A 349 0.29 8.25 13.30
C ALA A 349 1.39 7.71 12.37
N ASN A 350 1.41 6.39 12.15
CA ASN A 350 2.39 5.67 11.35
C ASN A 350 1.72 4.61 10.42
N PRO A 351 1.28 5.02 9.21
CA PRO A 351 0.74 4.12 8.19
C PRO A 351 1.75 3.10 7.65
N ALA A 352 3.05 3.36 7.79
CA ALA A 352 4.10 2.46 7.31
C ALA A 352 4.51 1.39 8.36
N ASP A 353 3.71 1.18 9.42
CA ASP A 353 3.97 0.17 10.43
C ASP A 353 3.43 -1.21 9.98
N ALA A 354 4.34 -2.09 9.55
CA ALA A 354 3.98 -3.42 9.04
C ALA A 354 3.28 -4.29 10.07
N GLN A 355 3.73 -4.28 11.34
CA GLN A 355 3.13 -5.14 12.38
C GLN A 355 1.79 -4.57 12.88
N ALA A 356 1.59 -3.26 12.82
CA ALA A 356 0.26 -2.68 13.04
C ALA A 356 -0.75 -3.15 11.98
N HIS A 357 -0.36 -3.20 10.71
CA HIS A 357 -1.21 -3.80 9.67
C HIS A 357 -1.44 -5.31 9.86
N ALA A 358 -0.46 -6.05 10.41
CA ALA A 358 -0.69 -7.45 10.80
C ALA A 358 -1.73 -7.57 11.91
N LEU A 359 -1.67 -6.69 12.92
CA LEU A 359 -2.67 -6.62 13.99
C LEU A 359 -4.05 -6.23 13.45
N GLU A 360 -4.09 -5.30 12.50
CA GLU A 360 -5.33 -4.87 11.83
C GLU A 360 -5.99 -6.07 11.13
N GLY A 361 -5.19 -6.80 10.35
CA GLY A 361 -5.64 -8.02 9.69
C GLY A 361 -6.17 -9.06 10.69
N TYR A 362 -5.46 -9.25 11.80
CA TYR A 362 -5.89 -10.17 12.86
C TYR A 362 -7.20 -9.73 13.53
N ILE A 363 -7.39 -8.44 13.78
CA ILE A 363 -8.63 -7.90 14.34
C ILE A 363 -9.80 -8.10 13.37
N HIS A 364 -9.58 -7.87 12.07
CA HIS A 364 -10.58 -8.12 11.04
C HIS A 364 -10.95 -9.60 10.94
N GLU A 365 -9.98 -10.49 11.16
CA GLU A 365 -10.21 -11.93 11.24
C GLU A 365 -11.12 -12.33 12.41
N VAL A 366 -10.79 -11.86 13.61
CA VAL A 366 -11.64 -12.09 14.80
C VAL A 366 -13.04 -11.51 14.60
N ALA A 367 -13.16 -10.41 13.85
CA ALA A 367 -14.43 -9.77 13.53
C ALA A 367 -15.19 -10.43 12.36
N GLY A 368 -14.67 -11.49 11.74
CA GLY A 368 -15.33 -12.17 10.60
C GLY A 368 -15.41 -11.31 9.34
N ARG A 369 -14.42 -10.44 9.13
CA ARG A 369 -14.32 -9.50 8.00
C ARG A 369 -13.13 -9.88 7.10
N PRO A 370 -13.27 -10.94 6.29
CA PRO A 370 -12.13 -11.53 5.59
C PRO A 370 -11.55 -10.63 4.50
N ALA A 371 -12.37 -9.81 3.82
CA ALA A 371 -11.88 -8.90 2.78
C ALA A 371 -10.94 -7.82 3.35
N GLU A 372 -11.33 -7.22 4.47
CA GLU A 372 -10.52 -6.23 5.18
C GLU A 372 -9.27 -6.87 5.81
N ALA A 373 -9.39 -8.10 6.32
CA ALA A 373 -8.24 -8.85 6.81
C ALA A 373 -7.20 -9.10 5.72
N ILE A 374 -7.64 -9.54 4.53
CA ILE A 374 -6.78 -9.75 3.36
C ILE A 374 -6.04 -8.46 2.99
N ALA A 375 -6.74 -7.33 2.93
CA ALA A 375 -6.13 -6.04 2.60
C ALA A 375 -5.04 -5.65 3.61
N ALA A 376 -5.33 -5.75 4.91
CA ALA A 376 -4.40 -5.42 5.97
C ALA A 376 -3.17 -6.34 5.99
N PHE A 377 -3.33 -7.66 5.84
CA PHE A 377 -2.19 -8.57 5.75
C PHE A 377 -1.34 -8.32 4.50
N ARG A 378 -1.96 -7.95 3.37
CA ARG A 378 -1.22 -7.56 2.17
C ARG A 378 -0.45 -6.25 2.39
N ALA A 379 -0.98 -5.28 3.13
CA ALA A 379 -0.25 -4.08 3.53
C ALA A 379 0.96 -4.41 4.40
N CYS A 380 0.77 -5.28 5.39
CA CYS A 380 1.87 -5.81 6.21
C CYS A 380 2.98 -6.44 5.34
N LEU A 381 2.62 -7.39 4.47
CA LEU A 381 3.58 -8.11 3.62
C LEU A 381 4.14 -7.28 2.48
N TYR A 382 3.50 -6.17 2.14
CA TYR A 382 4.09 -5.22 1.23
C TYR A 382 5.27 -4.51 1.89
N LEU A 383 5.05 -3.99 3.09
CA LEU A 383 6.05 -3.23 3.85
C LEU A 383 7.19 -4.15 4.30
N GLU A 384 6.85 -5.37 4.73
CA GLU A 384 7.81 -6.38 5.18
C GLU A 384 7.47 -7.77 4.59
N PRO A 385 7.99 -8.09 3.38
CA PRO A 385 7.64 -9.32 2.66
C PRO A 385 8.02 -10.65 3.34
N ASP A 386 8.95 -10.59 4.29
CA ASP A 386 9.53 -11.76 4.96
C ASP A 386 8.77 -12.16 6.25
N LEU A 387 7.65 -11.52 6.59
CA LEU A 387 6.86 -11.86 7.79
C LEU A 387 6.01 -13.12 7.57
N PHE A 388 6.54 -14.28 7.95
CA PHE A 388 5.91 -15.57 7.61
C PHE A 388 4.54 -15.77 8.29
N GLN A 389 4.38 -15.27 9.52
CA GLN A 389 3.12 -15.38 10.28
C GLN A 389 2.01 -14.56 9.61
N ALA A 390 2.31 -13.35 9.13
CA ALA A 390 1.36 -12.53 8.37
C ALA A 390 0.97 -13.22 7.06
N ARG A 391 1.93 -13.87 6.36
CA ARG A 391 1.65 -14.63 5.13
C ARG A 391 0.73 -15.81 5.36
N LEU A 392 0.94 -16.56 6.44
CA LEU A 392 0.04 -17.64 6.82
C LEU A 392 -1.37 -17.13 7.12
N LEU A 393 -1.48 -16.03 7.88
CA LEU A 393 -2.77 -15.42 8.21
C LEU A 393 -3.50 -14.92 6.97
N LEU A 394 -2.79 -14.31 6.01
CA LEU A 394 -3.32 -13.94 4.70
C LEU A 394 -3.89 -15.17 3.97
N ALA A 395 -3.14 -16.26 3.92
CA ALA A 395 -3.59 -17.49 3.25
C ALA A 395 -4.87 -18.06 3.89
N HIS A 396 -4.98 -18.02 5.22
CA HIS A 396 -6.19 -18.41 5.94
C HIS A 396 -7.37 -17.47 5.64
N ALA A 397 -7.11 -16.17 5.60
CA ALA A 397 -8.11 -15.15 5.26
C ALA A 397 -8.69 -15.36 3.86
N LEU A 398 -7.81 -15.55 2.87
CA LEU A 398 -8.17 -15.88 1.49
C LEU A 398 -9.01 -17.15 1.42
N ARG A 399 -8.63 -18.21 2.16
CA ARG A 399 -9.40 -19.46 2.19
C ARG A 399 -10.81 -19.26 2.76
N ARG A 400 -10.97 -18.50 3.84
CA ARG A 400 -12.29 -18.20 4.42
C ARG A 400 -13.14 -17.30 3.53
N ALA A 401 -12.52 -16.44 2.75
CA ALA A 401 -13.20 -15.65 1.71
C ALA A 401 -13.66 -16.50 0.51
N GLY A 402 -13.31 -17.79 0.45
CA GLY A 402 -13.56 -18.66 -0.70
C GLY A 402 -12.56 -18.48 -1.85
N GLU A 403 -11.51 -17.68 -1.67
CA GLU A 403 -10.46 -17.42 -2.66
C GLU A 403 -9.40 -18.54 -2.68
N THR A 404 -9.83 -19.78 -2.89
CA THR A 404 -9.01 -20.99 -2.74
C THR A 404 -7.71 -20.94 -3.55
N THR A 405 -7.75 -20.52 -4.80
CA THR A 405 -6.57 -20.45 -5.68
C THR A 405 -5.52 -19.47 -5.14
N ARG A 406 -5.95 -18.30 -4.66
CA ARG A 406 -5.05 -17.29 -4.08
C ARG A 406 -4.50 -17.77 -2.74
N ALA A 407 -5.30 -18.44 -1.93
CA ALA A 407 -4.84 -19.05 -0.68
C ALA A 407 -3.73 -20.10 -0.93
N GLN A 408 -3.91 -20.98 -1.92
CA GLN A 408 -2.90 -21.98 -2.29
C GLN A 408 -1.58 -21.35 -2.71
N ALA A 409 -1.61 -20.26 -3.47
CA ALA A 409 -0.41 -19.54 -3.87
C ALA A 409 0.39 -19.04 -2.65
N GLU A 410 -0.30 -18.44 -1.67
CA GLU A 410 0.36 -17.95 -0.45
C GLU A 410 0.91 -19.09 0.43
N TYR A 411 0.21 -20.23 0.56
CA TYR A 411 0.76 -21.39 1.28
C TYR A 411 2.03 -21.94 0.62
N ARG A 412 2.07 -22.05 -0.71
CA ARG A 412 3.27 -22.52 -1.44
C ARG A 412 4.43 -21.55 -1.27
N HIS A 413 4.16 -20.25 -1.36
CA HIS A 413 5.17 -19.23 -1.12
C HIS A 413 5.73 -19.31 0.29
N LEU A 414 4.87 -19.43 1.31
CA LEU A 414 5.28 -19.58 2.69
C LEU A 414 6.21 -20.79 2.89
N LEU A 415 5.85 -21.96 2.36
CA LEU A 415 6.67 -23.17 2.46
C LEU A 415 8.04 -22.99 1.80
N SER A 416 8.09 -22.35 0.62
CA SER A 416 9.34 -22.04 -0.07
C SER A 416 10.25 -21.12 0.77
N THR A 417 9.69 -20.04 1.32
CA THR A 417 10.43 -19.11 2.20
C THR A 417 10.99 -19.81 3.43
N LEU A 418 10.17 -20.64 4.09
CA LEU A 418 10.58 -21.35 5.29
C LEU A 418 11.63 -22.45 5.01
N ALA A 419 11.55 -23.14 3.87
CA ALA A 419 12.54 -24.13 3.45
C ALA A 419 13.91 -23.48 3.17
N GLY A 420 13.92 -22.25 2.65
CA GLY A 420 15.13 -21.47 2.39
C GLY A 420 15.78 -20.84 3.64
N GLY A 421 15.31 -21.15 4.85
CA GLY A 421 15.84 -20.56 6.09
C GLY A 421 15.39 -19.12 6.38
N GLY A 422 14.64 -18.49 5.46
CA GLY A 422 14.08 -17.14 5.62
C GLY A 422 12.82 -17.09 6.47
N GLY A 423 12.25 -15.91 6.71
CA GLY A 423 11.01 -15.72 7.47
C GLY A 423 11.23 -15.13 8.86
N ARG A 424 10.88 -13.85 9.02
CA ARG A 424 10.85 -13.13 10.31
C ARG A 424 9.51 -13.30 11.03
N GLU A 425 9.55 -13.19 12.35
CA GLU A 425 8.39 -13.26 13.24
C GLU A 425 7.76 -11.87 13.46
N LEU A 426 6.47 -11.87 13.84
CA LEU A 426 5.75 -10.69 14.28
C LEU A 426 6.06 -10.43 15.76
N ASP A 427 7.30 -10.06 16.05
CA ASP A 427 7.84 -9.98 17.43
C ASP A 427 7.02 -9.09 18.37
N ARG A 428 6.47 -7.97 17.87
CA ARG A 428 5.66 -7.02 18.66
C ARG A 428 4.24 -7.55 18.90
N LEU A 429 3.85 -8.64 18.23
CA LEU A 429 2.57 -9.33 18.38
C LEU A 429 2.71 -10.69 19.07
N ALA A 430 3.85 -10.99 19.71
CA ALA A 430 4.12 -12.28 20.35
C ALA A 430 3.12 -12.67 21.46
N ALA A 431 2.35 -11.72 22.01
CA ALA A 431 1.28 -12.00 22.98
C ALA A 431 0.01 -12.59 22.33
N LEU A 432 -0.10 -12.57 21.00
CA LEU A 432 -1.16 -13.24 20.26
C LEU A 432 -0.81 -14.72 20.04
N PRO A 433 -1.79 -15.62 19.89
CA PRO A 433 -1.57 -17.05 19.67
C PRO A 433 -1.13 -17.32 18.22
N LEU A 434 0.01 -16.76 17.82
CA LEU A 434 0.59 -16.92 16.50
C LEU A 434 1.43 -18.20 16.42
N PRO A 435 1.41 -18.92 15.28
CA PRO A 435 2.13 -20.17 15.18
C PRO A 435 3.64 -19.95 15.11
N THR A 436 4.38 -20.90 15.69
CA THR A 436 5.83 -21.01 15.47
C THR A 436 6.13 -21.38 14.02
N ARG A 437 7.40 -21.24 13.62
CA ARG A 437 7.87 -21.64 12.28
C ARG A 437 7.43 -23.06 11.87
N GLU A 438 7.63 -24.03 12.76
CA GLU A 438 7.25 -25.44 12.52
C GLU A 438 5.74 -25.64 12.46
N GLN A 439 4.98 -24.92 13.30
CA GLN A 439 3.52 -24.98 13.27
C GLN A 439 2.96 -24.36 12.00
N ALA A 440 3.52 -23.22 11.55
CA ALA A 440 3.14 -22.54 10.32
C ALA A 440 3.36 -23.43 9.09
N ALA A 441 4.53 -24.09 9.00
CA ALA A 441 4.82 -25.03 7.92
C ALA A 441 3.81 -26.20 7.91
N ARG A 442 3.56 -26.82 9.07
CA ARG A 442 2.57 -27.91 9.19
C ARG A 442 1.16 -27.46 8.80
N GLN A 443 0.73 -26.29 9.25
CA GLN A 443 -0.59 -25.75 8.90
C GLN A 443 -0.71 -25.49 7.39
N ALA A 444 0.32 -24.92 6.76
CA ALA A 444 0.32 -24.64 5.33
C ALA A 444 0.26 -25.93 4.50
N GLN A 445 1.03 -26.95 4.90
CA GLN A 445 1.03 -28.25 4.24
C GLN A 445 -0.33 -28.96 4.37
N ALA A 446 -0.88 -29.04 5.58
CA ALA A 446 -2.19 -29.62 5.81
C ALA A 446 -3.31 -28.87 5.06
N ALA A 447 -3.21 -27.54 4.96
CA ALA A 447 -4.15 -26.74 4.18
C ALA A 447 -4.07 -27.05 2.68
N LEU A 448 -2.89 -27.28 2.12
CA LEU A 448 -2.73 -27.67 0.71
C LEU A 448 -3.27 -29.08 0.44
N GLU A 449 -3.03 -30.04 1.33
CA GLU A 449 -3.54 -31.42 1.22
C GLU A 449 -5.08 -31.47 1.35
N GLY A 450 -5.64 -30.74 2.31
CA GLY A 450 -7.09 -30.65 2.51
C GLY A 450 -7.85 -29.93 1.37
N LEU A 451 -7.15 -29.18 0.52
CA LEU A 451 -7.71 -28.55 -0.68
C LEU A 451 -7.60 -29.43 -1.93
N GLN A 452 -6.93 -30.58 -1.84
CA GLN A 452 -6.82 -31.59 -2.91
C GLN A 452 -7.79 -32.77 -2.72
N SER A 453 -8.57 -32.78 -1.65
CA SER A 453 -9.65 -33.76 -1.45
C SER A 453 -10.91 -33.29 -2.18
N PRO A 454 -11.54 -34.15 -3.02
CA PRO A 454 -12.65 -33.78 -3.90
C PRO A 454 -13.92 -33.33 -3.17
#